data_AF-A0A9D9H7L6-F1
#
_entry.id   AF-A0A9D9H7L6-F1
#
_cell.length_a   1.000
_cell.length_b   1.000
_cell.length_c   1.000
_cell.angle_alpha   90.00
_cell.angle_beta   90.00
_cell.angle_gamma   90.00
#
_symmetry.space_group_name_H-M   'P 1'
#
loop_
_entity.id
_entity.type
_entity.pdbx_description
1 polymer ?
#
loop_
_entity_poly.entity_id
_entity_poly.type
_entity_poly.pdbx_seq_one_letter_code
_entity_poly.pdbx_strand_id
1 'polypeptide(L)'
;MCIDEAMLSSLLDGELKEPYRSQTEEHLAHCPACRARLERLKALRSALKADSPSDEELEKGKEDCLALLERKFFSADGKKPGFFRRRIEMGLGGMVTAAAGLVVVFIGGFVLFGSSSEQTSEIIPSFTVQADSQNVHFVSTQERGLDAYSLEEILAYLDSRGYDVEISMRGLQPLE
;
A
#
# COMPACT_ATOMS: atom_id res chain seq x y z
N MET A 1 17.08 -33.98 -4.49
CA MET A 1 16.60 -32.85 -3.66
C MET A 1 15.08 -32.79 -3.81
N CYS A 2 14.33 -32.70 -2.71
CA CYS A 2 12.87 -32.58 -2.80
C CYS A 2 12.46 -31.13 -2.98
N ILE A 3 11.28 -30.91 -3.52
CA ILE A 3 10.67 -29.57 -3.63
C ILE A 3 10.14 -29.14 -2.27
N ASP A 4 10.26 -27.84 -2.00
CA ASP A 4 9.77 -27.21 -0.78
C ASP A 4 8.24 -27.18 -0.72
N GLU A 5 7.70 -27.16 0.49
CA GLU A 5 6.25 -27.18 0.73
C GLU A 5 5.58 -25.88 0.25
N ALA A 6 6.23 -24.73 0.43
CA ALA A 6 5.74 -23.45 -0.07
C ALA A 6 5.52 -23.50 -1.60
N MET A 7 6.43 -24.14 -2.32
CA MET A 7 6.34 -24.26 -3.78
C MET A 7 5.20 -25.19 -4.21
N LEU A 8 4.94 -26.26 -3.47
CA LEU A 8 3.77 -27.13 -3.71
C LEU A 8 2.45 -26.41 -3.40
N SER A 9 2.41 -25.54 -2.38
CA SER A 9 1.24 -24.69 -2.09
C SER A 9 0.99 -23.70 -3.23
N SER A 10 2.01 -22.95 -3.65
CA SER A 10 1.89 -22.02 -4.77
C SER A 10 1.49 -22.71 -6.08
N LEU A 11 1.87 -23.98 -6.28
CA LEU A 11 1.35 -24.79 -7.39
C LEU A 11 -0.17 -25.04 -7.27
N LEU A 12 -0.64 -25.38 -6.07
CA LEU A 12 -2.04 -25.67 -5.79
C LEU A 12 -2.94 -24.43 -5.92
N ASP A 13 -2.37 -23.26 -5.61
CA ASP A 13 -3.04 -21.95 -5.72
C ASP A 13 -2.95 -21.35 -7.13
N GLY A 14 -2.11 -21.91 -8.00
CA GLY A 14 -1.96 -21.47 -9.39
C GLY A 14 -1.07 -20.25 -9.57
N GLU A 15 -0.25 -19.93 -8.56
CA GLU A 15 0.63 -18.75 -8.53
C GLU A 15 1.98 -18.99 -9.21
N LEU A 16 2.36 -20.26 -9.42
CA LEU A 16 3.60 -20.62 -10.11
C LEU A 16 3.56 -20.25 -11.59
N LYS A 17 4.49 -19.39 -11.99
CA LYS A 17 4.76 -19.02 -13.39
C LYS A 17 5.82 -19.92 -14.01
N GLU A 18 5.89 -19.91 -15.33
CA GLU A 18 7.01 -20.55 -16.05
C GLU A 18 8.35 -19.86 -15.73
N PRO A 19 9.46 -20.61 -15.66
CA PRO A 19 9.63 -22.05 -15.89
C PRO A 19 9.39 -22.93 -14.65
N TYR A 20 9.09 -22.32 -13.51
CA TYR A 20 9.04 -23.02 -12.23
C TYR A 20 7.88 -24.02 -12.13
N ARG A 21 6.76 -23.71 -12.81
CA ARG A 21 5.63 -24.61 -12.92
C ARG A 21 6.01 -25.91 -13.63
N SER A 22 6.53 -25.83 -14.85
CA SER A 22 6.92 -27.00 -15.63
C SER A 22 8.00 -27.84 -14.94
N GLN A 23 9.00 -27.20 -14.30
CA GLN A 23 10.01 -27.92 -13.50
C GLN A 23 9.42 -28.65 -12.29
N THR A 24 8.45 -28.03 -11.61
CA THR A 24 7.78 -28.64 -10.46
C THR A 24 6.92 -29.83 -10.90
N GLU A 25 6.19 -29.69 -12.00
CA GLU A 25 5.37 -30.75 -12.59
C GLU A 25 6.24 -31.94 -13.07
N GLU A 26 7.39 -31.66 -13.70
CA GLU A 26 8.35 -32.69 -14.09
C GLU A 26 8.91 -33.44 -12.87
N HIS A 27 9.27 -32.71 -11.81
CA HIS A 27 9.74 -33.34 -10.58
C HIS A 27 8.66 -34.23 -9.93
N LEU A 28 7.39 -33.79 -9.94
CA LEU A 28 6.27 -34.57 -9.42
C LEU A 28 6.07 -35.88 -10.20
N ALA A 29 6.33 -35.89 -11.50
CA ALA A 29 6.27 -37.13 -12.29
C ALA A 29 7.27 -38.19 -11.77
N HIS A 30 8.46 -37.76 -11.35
CA HIS A 30 9.56 -38.65 -10.96
C HIS A 30 9.64 -38.92 -9.46
N CYS A 31 9.11 -38.04 -8.60
CA CYS A 31 9.22 -38.16 -7.15
C CYS A 31 7.88 -38.55 -6.47
N PRO A 32 7.72 -39.81 -6.00
CA PRO A 32 6.49 -40.24 -5.33
C PRO A 32 6.29 -39.58 -3.95
N ALA A 33 7.38 -39.21 -3.25
CA ALA A 33 7.30 -38.56 -1.96
C ALA A 33 6.68 -37.14 -2.07
N CYS A 34 7.07 -36.37 -3.08
CA CYS A 34 6.50 -35.04 -3.33
C CYS A 34 5.04 -35.14 -3.79
N ARG A 35 4.67 -36.16 -4.58
CA ARG A 35 3.26 -36.43 -4.91
C ARG A 35 2.42 -36.72 -3.68
N ALA A 36 2.91 -37.57 -2.78
CA ALA A 36 2.19 -37.87 -1.54
C ALA A 36 1.97 -36.61 -0.67
N ARG A 37 2.94 -35.68 -0.64
CA ARG A 37 2.78 -34.38 0.04
C ARG A 37 1.72 -33.51 -0.63
N LEU A 38 1.75 -33.41 -1.97
CA LEU A 38 0.74 -32.66 -2.72
C LEU A 38 -0.68 -33.19 -2.49
N GLU A 39 -0.86 -34.52 -2.43
CA GLU A 39 -2.16 -35.13 -2.15
C GLU A 39 -2.65 -34.82 -0.72
N ARG A 40 -1.75 -34.73 0.27
CA ARG A 40 -2.12 -34.27 1.63
C ARG A 40 -2.63 -32.83 1.62
N LEU A 41 -1.95 -31.93 0.89
CA LEU A 41 -2.38 -30.54 0.75
C LEU A 41 -3.74 -30.43 0.04
N LYS A 42 -3.98 -31.25 -0.99
CA LYS A 42 -5.29 -31.32 -1.66
C LYS A 42 -6.40 -31.80 -0.73
N ALA A 43 -6.14 -32.84 0.07
CA ALA A 43 -7.09 -33.36 1.04
C ALA A 43 -7.42 -32.33 2.13
N LEU A 44 -6.43 -31.57 2.59
CA LEU A 44 -6.65 -30.45 3.53
C LEU A 44 -7.52 -29.37 2.88
N ARG A 45 -7.22 -28.97 1.64
CA ARG A 45 -8.01 -27.98 0.90
C ARG A 45 -9.45 -28.43 0.69
N SER A 46 -9.70 -29.71 0.41
CA SER A 46 -11.06 -30.21 0.27
C SER A 46 -11.80 -30.26 1.60
N ALA A 47 -11.13 -30.61 2.70
CA ALA A 47 -11.73 -30.56 4.03
C ALA A 47 -12.12 -29.12 4.43
N LEU A 48 -11.24 -28.15 4.20
CA LEU A 48 -11.53 -26.73 4.45
C LEU A 48 -12.66 -26.17 3.58
N LYS A 49 -12.75 -26.62 2.32
CA LYS A 49 -13.86 -26.25 1.43
C LYS A 49 -15.18 -26.92 1.81
N ALA A 50 -15.14 -28.11 2.41
CA ALA A 50 -16.36 -28.79 2.85
C ALA A 50 -16.99 -28.10 4.08
N ASP A 51 -16.16 -27.46 4.91
CA ASP A 51 -16.56 -26.72 6.10
C ASP A 51 -16.78 -25.21 5.83
N SER A 52 -16.75 -24.79 4.56
CA SER A 52 -17.02 -23.39 4.24
C SER A 52 -18.48 -23.05 4.54
N PRO A 53 -18.76 -21.90 5.18
CA PRO A 53 -20.12 -21.48 5.48
C PRO A 53 -20.94 -21.38 4.20
N SER A 54 -22.26 -21.60 4.31
CA SER A 54 -23.15 -21.42 3.17
C SER A 54 -23.17 -19.95 2.73
N ASP A 55 -23.51 -19.69 1.47
CA ASP A 55 -23.62 -18.32 0.96
C ASP A 55 -24.59 -17.47 1.82
N GLU A 56 -25.65 -18.09 2.33
CA GLU A 56 -26.65 -17.46 3.21
C GLU A 56 -26.07 -17.04 4.57
N GLU A 57 -25.24 -17.91 5.18
CA GLU A 57 -24.53 -17.60 6.43
C GLU A 57 -23.50 -16.49 6.22
N LEU A 58 -22.85 -16.49 5.06
CA LEU A 58 -21.84 -15.51 4.70
C LEU A 58 -22.46 -14.13 4.47
N GLU A 59 -23.62 -14.05 3.79
CA GLU A 59 -24.38 -12.79 3.63
C GLU A 59 -24.85 -12.25 4.98
N LYS A 60 -25.38 -13.10 5.85
CA LYS A 60 -25.77 -12.69 7.20
C LYS A 60 -24.59 -12.13 8.00
N GLY A 61 -23.43 -12.80 7.92
CA GLY A 61 -22.20 -12.31 8.55
C GLY A 61 -21.74 -10.94 8.02
N LYS A 62 -21.92 -10.68 6.72
CA LYS A 62 -21.63 -9.37 6.11
C LYS A 62 -22.56 -8.28 6.65
N GLU A 63 -23.86 -8.55 6.71
CA GLU A 63 -24.85 -7.61 7.26
C GLU A 63 -24.55 -7.28 8.72
N ASP A 64 -24.23 -8.29 9.54
CA ASP A 64 -23.86 -8.11 10.94
C ASP A 64 -22.58 -7.27 11.10
N CYS A 65 -21.57 -7.51 10.25
CA CYS A 65 -20.33 -6.72 10.24
C CYS A 65 -20.59 -5.26 9.86
N LEU A 66 -21.41 -5.03 8.82
CA LEU A 66 -21.79 -3.69 8.37
C LEU A 66 -22.55 -2.93 9.45
N ALA A 67 -23.55 -3.56 10.07
CA ALA A 67 -24.32 -2.95 11.17
C ALA A 67 -23.42 -2.57 12.36
N LEU A 68 -22.42 -3.40 12.67
CA LEU A 68 -21.44 -3.10 13.72
C LEU A 68 -20.56 -1.91 13.34
N LEU A 69 -20.10 -1.85 12.09
CA LEU A 69 -19.31 -0.72 11.57
C LEU A 69 -20.11 0.58 11.61
N GLU A 70 -21.35 0.57 11.14
CA GLU A 70 -22.27 1.71 11.17
C GLU A 70 -22.47 2.24 12.58
N ARG A 71 -22.70 1.33 13.55
CA ARG A 71 -22.87 1.72 14.94
C ARG A 71 -21.60 2.32 15.56
N LYS A 72 -20.42 1.79 15.24
CA LYS A 72 -19.16 2.22 15.87
C LYS A 72 -18.56 3.47 15.21
N PHE A 73 -18.62 3.58 13.88
CA PHE A 73 -17.91 4.61 13.13
C PHE A 73 -18.83 5.70 12.59
N PHE A 74 -20.07 5.38 12.23
CA PHE A 74 -20.99 6.35 11.61
C PHE A 74 -22.03 6.92 12.58
N SER A 75 -22.33 6.22 13.68
CA SER A 75 -23.31 6.66 14.69
C SER A 75 -22.70 7.47 15.86
N ALA A 76 -21.37 7.60 15.92
CA ALA A 76 -20.67 8.31 17.00
C ALA A 76 -20.72 9.85 16.85
N ASP A 77 -21.10 10.39 15.69
CA ASP A 77 -21.21 11.83 15.47
C ASP A 77 -22.62 12.25 15.01
N GLY A 78 -23.59 12.07 15.90
CA GLY A 78 -24.84 12.85 15.88
C GLY A 78 -24.63 14.35 16.16
N LYS A 79 -23.39 14.82 16.30
CA LYS A 79 -23.06 16.25 16.26
C LYS A 79 -23.03 16.68 14.81
N LYS A 80 -24.18 17.17 14.34
CA LYS A 80 -24.30 17.96 13.10
C LYS A 80 -23.05 18.85 12.97
N PRO A 81 -22.24 18.74 11.90
CA PRO A 81 -21.10 19.63 11.73
C PRO A 81 -21.65 21.05 11.70
N GLY A 82 -21.29 21.85 12.70
CA GLY A 82 -21.74 23.23 12.89
C GLY A 82 -21.22 24.21 11.83
N PHE A 83 -21.08 23.77 10.58
CA PHE A 83 -20.59 24.57 9.46
C PHE A 83 -21.63 25.58 8.96
N PHE A 84 -22.91 25.44 9.33
CA PHE A 84 -24.00 26.33 8.89
C PHE A 84 -24.38 27.44 9.90
N ARG A 85 -23.44 27.89 10.75
CA ARG A 85 -23.65 29.08 11.60
C ARG A 85 -22.50 30.09 11.58
N ARG A 86 -21.55 29.99 10.65
CA ARG A 86 -20.71 31.17 10.34
C ARG A 86 -21.49 32.05 9.37
N ARG A 87 -22.21 33.04 9.90
CA ARG A 87 -22.62 34.21 9.10
C ARG A 87 -21.34 34.81 8.52
N ILE A 88 -21.10 34.57 7.24
CA ILE A 88 -20.08 35.30 6.51
C ILE A 88 -20.69 36.68 6.24
N GLU A 89 -20.31 37.66 7.05
CA GLU A 89 -20.57 39.07 6.74
C GLU A 89 -19.71 39.44 5.54
N MET A 90 -20.24 39.21 4.33
CA MET A 90 -19.61 39.68 3.11
C MET A 90 -19.75 41.20 3.03
N GLY A 91 -18.71 41.91 3.44
CA GLY A 91 -18.54 43.33 3.11
C GLY A 91 -18.44 43.52 1.59
N LEU A 92 -19.00 44.63 1.10
CA LEU A 92 -19.23 44.98 -0.30
C LEU A 92 -18.00 44.82 -1.24
N GLY A 93 -16.78 44.75 -0.70
CA GLY A 93 -15.53 44.56 -1.46
C GLY A 93 -15.27 43.13 -1.98
N GLY A 94 -15.94 42.10 -1.45
CA GLY A 94 -15.68 40.70 -1.85
C GLY A 94 -16.25 40.29 -3.22
N MET A 95 -17.17 41.08 -3.78
CA MET A 95 -17.91 40.71 -4.98
C MET A 95 -17.16 41.08 -6.28
N VAL A 96 -16.28 42.09 -6.24
CA VAL A 96 -15.57 42.60 -7.43
C VAL A 96 -14.35 41.73 -7.78
N THR A 97 -13.69 41.12 -6.80
CA THR A 97 -12.50 40.29 -7.00
C THR A 97 -12.81 38.94 -7.67
N ALA A 98 -13.99 38.36 -7.44
CA ALA A 98 -14.36 37.07 -8.02
C ALA A 98 -14.56 37.13 -9.55
N ALA A 99 -15.16 38.20 -10.07
CA ALA A 99 -15.42 38.34 -11.50
C ALA A 99 -14.14 38.60 -12.31
N ALA A 100 -13.22 39.44 -11.79
CA ALA A 100 -11.96 39.73 -12.46
C ALA A 100 -11.02 38.50 -12.50
N GLY A 101 -11.00 37.68 -11.44
CA GLY A 101 -10.21 36.44 -11.41
C GLY A 101 -10.62 35.44 -12.50
N LEU A 102 -11.92 35.34 -12.80
CA LEU A 102 -12.43 34.37 -13.76
C LEU A 102 -12.07 34.74 -15.22
N VAL A 103 -12.08 36.04 -15.55
CA VAL A 103 -11.71 36.53 -16.90
C VAL A 103 -10.21 36.36 -17.18
N VAL A 104 -9.35 36.59 -16.19
CA VAL A 104 -7.89 36.40 -16.33
C VAL A 104 -7.54 34.92 -16.52
N VAL A 105 -8.24 34.00 -15.84
CA VAL A 105 -8.04 32.56 -15.99
C VAL A 105 -8.47 32.07 -17.38
N PHE A 106 -9.58 32.57 -17.93
CA PHE A 106 -10.05 32.14 -19.26
C PHE A 106 -9.19 32.66 -20.41
N ILE A 107 -8.77 33.92 -20.38
CA ILE A 107 -7.94 34.50 -21.45
C ILE A 107 -6.49 34.00 -21.34
N GLY A 108 -5.95 33.91 -20.12
CA GLY A 108 -4.61 33.35 -19.88
C GLY A 108 -4.54 31.86 -20.22
N GLY A 109 -5.60 31.09 -19.92
CA GLY A 109 -5.69 29.68 -20.28
C GLY A 109 -5.78 29.45 -21.79
N PHE A 110 -6.56 30.24 -22.53
CA PHE A 110 -6.73 30.05 -23.97
C PHE A 110 -5.47 30.41 -24.78
N VAL A 111 -4.70 31.41 -24.35
CA VAL A 111 -3.45 31.80 -25.03
C VAL A 111 -2.30 30.85 -24.71
N LEU A 112 -2.26 30.24 -23.51
CA LEU A 112 -1.22 29.27 -23.13
C LEU A 112 -1.51 27.82 -23.58
N PHE A 113 -2.77 27.42 -23.75
CA PHE A 113 -3.14 26.04 -24.15
C PHE A 113 -3.65 25.92 -25.60
N GLY A 114 -3.80 27.01 -26.35
CA GLY A 114 -4.34 27.00 -27.72
C GLY A 114 -3.41 26.47 -28.82
N SER A 115 -2.15 26.14 -28.50
CA SER A 115 -1.20 25.60 -29.47
C SER A 115 -0.25 24.60 -28.81
N SER A 116 -0.63 23.32 -28.79
CA SER A 116 0.29 22.18 -28.91
C SER A 116 -0.50 20.88 -28.77
N SER A 117 -0.77 20.24 -29.90
CA SER A 117 -1.01 18.80 -29.99
C SER A 117 0.31 18.07 -29.74
N GLU A 118 0.25 16.94 -29.04
CA GLU A 118 1.34 16.07 -28.57
C GLU A 118 1.96 16.46 -27.21
N GLN A 119 1.40 15.88 -26.15
CA GLN A 119 2.12 15.14 -25.10
C GLN A 119 1.12 14.74 -24.00
N THR A 120 0.52 13.56 -24.16
CA THR A 120 -0.07 12.82 -23.03
C THR A 120 1.06 12.25 -22.20
N SER A 121 1.60 13.05 -21.27
CA SER A 121 2.30 12.54 -20.11
C SER A 121 1.30 12.37 -18.97
N GLU A 122 1.31 11.16 -18.44
CA GLU A 122 0.55 10.64 -17.32
C GLU A 122 0.63 11.59 -16.12
N ILE A 123 -0.50 12.23 -15.79
CA ILE A 123 -0.64 13.09 -14.62
C ILE A 123 -0.72 12.16 -13.39
N ILE A 124 0.42 11.89 -12.76
CA ILE A 124 0.44 11.33 -11.41
C ILE A 124 0.06 12.47 -10.45
N PRO A 125 -1.04 12.38 -9.69
CA PRO A 125 -1.39 13.41 -8.71
C PRO A 125 -0.36 13.39 -7.58
N SER A 126 0.43 14.46 -7.48
CA SER A 126 1.31 14.69 -6.33
C SER A 126 0.46 15.13 -5.15
N PHE A 127 0.38 14.28 -4.13
CA PHE A 127 -0.21 14.62 -2.84
C PHE A 127 0.81 15.41 -2.02
N THR A 128 0.64 16.72 -1.92
CA THR A 128 1.40 17.54 -0.95
C THR A 128 0.76 17.39 0.43
N VAL A 129 1.14 16.33 1.14
CA VAL A 129 0.73 16.11 2.53
C VAL A 129 1.60 16.99 3.42
N GLN A 130 1.18 18.23 3.66
CA GLN A 130 1.51 18.91 4.92
C GLN A 130 0.55 18.41 6.00
N ALA A 131 0.71 17.15 6.42
CA ALA A 131 0.05 16.63 7.60
C ALA A 131 1.02 16.69 8.77
N ASP A 132 0.54 17.30 9.84
CA ASP A 132 1.14 17.33 11.17
C ASP A 132 1.65 15.93 11.57
N SER A 133 2.96 15.84 11.74
CA SER A 133 3.74 14.59 11.78
C SER A 133 3.62 13.81 13.09
N GLN A 134 2.79 14.27 14.02
CA GLN A 134 2.74 13.67 15.36
C GLN A 134 2.00 12.32 15.41
N ASN A 135 1.11 12.02 14.46
CA ASN A 135 0.27 10.81 14.51
C ASN A 135 0.21 9.99 13.21
N VAL A 136 0.99 10.34 12.18
CA VAL A 136 0.97 9.63 10.90
C VAL A 136 2.23 8.78 10.74
N HIS A 137 2.13 7.49 11.06
CA HIS A 137 3.16 6.52 10.70
C HIS A 137 2.92 6.04 9.26
N PHE A 138 3.72 6.55 8.34
CA PHE A 138 3.80 6.02 6.98
C PHE A 138 4.50 4.64 7.04
N VAL A 139 3.73 3.56 7.00
CA VAL A 139 4.28 2.21 6.82
C VAL A 139 4.58 2.04 5.34
N SER A 140 5.73 2.51 4.90
CA SER A 140 6.26 2.14 3.59
C SER A 140 6.72 0.69 3.65
N THR A 141 5.97 -0.22 3.02
CA THR A 141 6.36 -1.59 2.70
C THR A 141 7.42 -1.59 1.59
N GLN A 142 8.57 -1.01 1.88
CA GLN A 142 9.76 -1.13 1.07
C GLN A 142 10.88 -1.43 2.06
N GLU A 143 11.45 -2.63 1.99
CA GLU A 143 12.59 -3.01 2.82
C GLU A 143 13.73 -2.03 2.53
N ARG A 144 13.86 -1.02 3.39
CA ARG A 144 14.93 -0.04 3.32
C ARG A 144 16.21 -0.76 3.72
N GLY A 145 17.06 -1.04 2.74
CA GLY A 145 18.41 -1.53 2.96
C GLY A 145 19.22 -0.55 3.81
N LEU A 146 20.32 -1.04 4.40
CA LEU A 146 21.21 -0.26 5.28
C LEU A 146 21.75 1.02 4.62
N ASP A 147 21.76 1.07 3.29
CA ASP A 147 22.19 2.22 2.48
C ASP A 147 21.27 3.44 2.62
N ALA A 148 20.05 3.26 3.16
CA ALA A 148 19.08 4.33 3.36
C ALA A 148 19.28 5.11 4.68
N TYR A 149 20.12 4.61 5.58
CA TYR A 149 20.39 5.26 6.87
C TYR A 149 21.75 5.95 6.82
N SER A 150 21.82 7.18 7.34
CA SER A 150 23.11 7.83 7.53
C SER A 150 23.90 7.09 8.63
N LEU A 151 25.23 7.15 8.56
CA LEU A 151 26.09 6.49 9.56
C LEU A 151 25.74 6.97 10.98
N GLU A 152 25.42 8.25 11.13
CA GLU A 152 25.04 8.87 12.40
C GLU A 152 23.72 8.30 12.94
N GLU A 153 22.73 8.05 12.07
CA GLU A 153 21.44 7.48 12.46
C GLU A 153 21.59 6.01 12.91
N ILE A 154 22.43 5.24 12.20
CA ILE A 154 22.76 3.86 12.57
C ILE A 154 23.45 3.83 13.94
N LEU A 155 24.42 4.73 14.17
CA LEU A 155 25.17 4.79 15.43
C LEU A 155 24.27 5.22 16.60
N ALA A 156 23.43 6.25 16.42
CA ALA A 156 22.48 6.67 17.44
C ALA A 156 21.48 5.57 17.80
N TYR A 157 21.05 4.79 16.81
CA TYR A 157 20.16 3.66 17.03
C TYR A 157 20.85 2.52 17.81
N LEU A 158 22.09 2.17 17.47
CA LEU A 158 22.85 1.12 18.16
C LEU A 158 23.19 1.51 19.61
N ASP A 159 23.54 2.78 19.84
CA ASP A 159 23.78 3.33 21.17
C ASP A 159 22.51 3.32 22.04
N SER A 160 21.36 3.69 21.47
CA SER A 160 20.06 3.63 22.17
C SER A 160 19.67 2.22 22.62
N ARG A 161 20.25 1.18 22.00
CA ARG A 161 20.06 -0.23 22.36
C ARG A 161 21.17 -0.80 23.23
N GLY A 162 22.15 0.02 23.62
CA GLY A 162 23.22 -0.35 24.54
C GLY A 162 24.32 -1.23 23.93
N TYR A 163 24.52 -1.15 22.61
CA TYR A 163 25.61 -1.85 21.94
C TYR A 163 26.87 -0.96 21.88
N ASP A 164 28.02 -1.53 22.21
CA ASP A 164 29.33 -0.91 21.98
C ASP A 164 29.80 -1.22 20.56
N VAL A 165 30.14 -0.19 19.78
CA VAL A 165 30.38 -0.31 18.32
C VAL A 165 31.81 0.12 18.00
N GLU A 166 32.65 -0.83 17.57
CA GLU A 166 34.01 -0.58 17.12
C GLU A 166 34.04 -0.37 15.59
N ILE A 167 34.46 0.82 15.14
CA ILE A 167 34.50 1.18 13.71
C ILE A 167 35.93 1.03 13.19
N SER A 168 36.15 0.08 12.28
CA SER A 168 37.43 -0.04 11.54
C SER A 168 37.29 0.50 10.11
N MET A 169 37.96 1.61 9.80
CA MET A 169 38.05 2.12 8.44
C MET A 169 39.19 1.39 7.70
N ARG A 170 38.85 0.60 6.66
CA ARG A 170 39.87 0.05 5.75
C ARG A 170 40.32 1.16 4.79
N GLY A 171 41.61 1.47 4.84
CA GLY A 171 42.23 2.65 4.23
C GLY A 171 41.91 2.86 2.75
N LEU A 172 41.61 4.11 2.43
CA LEU A 172 41.64 4.66 1.07
C LEU A 172 43.11 4.62 0.60
N GLN A 173 43.40 3.88 -0.47
CA GLN A 173 44.66 4.06 -1.19
C GLN A 173 44.64 5.46 -1.83
N PRO A 174 45.68 6.29 -1.64
CA PRO A 174 45.78 7.54 -2.39
C PRO A 174 45.97 7.19 -3.87
N LEU A 175 45.11 7.76 -4.72
CA LEU A 175 45.33 7.82 -6.16
C LEU A 175 46.51 8.77 -6.41
N GLU A 176 47.60 8.26 -6.97
CA GLU A 176 48.66 9.07 -7.61
C GLU A 176 48.14 9.79 -8.86
#